data_AF-A0A3B9EJD9-F1
#
_entry.id   AF-A0A3B9EJD9-F1
#
_cell.length_a   1.000
_cell.length_b   1.000
_cell.length_c   1.000
_cell.angle_alpha   90.00
_cell.angle_beta   90.00
_cell.angle_gamma   90.00
#
_symmetry.space_group_name_H-M   'P 1'
#
loop_
_entity.id
_entity.type
_entity.pdbx_description
1 polymer ?
#
loop_
_entity_poly.entity_id
_entity_poly.type
_entity_poly.pdbx_seq_one_letter_code
_entity_poly.pdbx_strand_id
1 'polypeptide(L)' 'YTVRNARPEAVTVEVRQRGLGRDTELTDQSIEGEMRDARTVVWRVPVPANGETKLTATITTGG' A
#
# COMPACT_ATOMS: atom_id res chain seq x y z
N TYR A 1 3.23 0.88 -6.54
CA TYR A 1 4.35 0.15 -5.92
C TYR A 1 4.41 -1.27 -6.46
N THR A 2 5.62 -1.80 -6.73
CA THR A 2 5.81 -3.24 -7.02
C THR A 2 6.58 -3.85 -5.86
N VAL A 3 5.99 -4.85 -5.19
CA VAL A 3 6.59 -5.50 -4.03
C VAL A 3 6.98 -6.91 -4.44
N ARG A 4 8.28 -7.23 -4.38
CA ARG A 4 8.81 -8.55 -4.75
C ARG A 4 9.32 -9.27 -3.52
N ASN A 5 8.97 -10.55 -3.43
CA ASN A 5 9.41 -11.44 -2.38
C ASN A 5 10.32 -12.53 -2.96
N ALA A 6 11.59 -12.52 -2.60
CA ALA A 6 12.55 -13.55 -2.98
C ALA A 6 12.62 -14.70 -1.97
N ARG A 7 11.77 -14.70 -0.93
CA ARG A 7 11.74 -15.78 0.06
C ARG A 7 10.96 -16.99 -0.47
N PRO A 8 11.32 -18.21 -0.01
CA PRO A 8 10.58 -19.42 -0.33
C PRO A 8 9.24 -19.53 0.41
N GLU A 9 9.01 -18.71 1.44
CA GLU A 9 7.72 -18.53 2.09
C GLU A 9 6.94 -17.32 1.54
N ALA A 10 5.60 -17.41 1.55
CA ALA A 10 4.73 -16.25 1.31
C ALA A 10 4.82 -15.27 2.49
N VAL A 11 4.89 -13.98 2.20
CA VAL A 11 5.04 -12.94 3.22
C VAL A 11 4.04 -11.82 3.00
N THR A 12 3.62 -11.18 4.09
CA THR A 12 2.86 -9.93 4.04
C THR A 12 3.82 -8.77 4.24
N VAL A 13 3.93 -7.90 3.24
CA VAL A 13 4.75 -6.69 3.30
C VAL A 13 3.85 -5.51 3.65
N GLU A 14 4.22 -4.78 4.69
CA GLU A 14 3.51 -3.58 5.08
C GLU A 14 4.09 -2.37 4.35
N VAL A 15 3.31 -1.77 3.45
CA VAL A 15 3.67 -0.55 2.73
C VAL A 15 3.00 0.63 3.44
N ARG A 16 3.79 1.61 3.86
CA ARG A 16 3.29 2.81 4.54
C ARG A 16 3.54 4.04 3.69
N GLN A 17 2.49 4.76 3.32
CA GLN A 17 2.59 6.08 2.71
C GLN A 17 2.30 7.14 3.75
N ARG A 18 3.30 7.97 4.01
CA ARG A 18 3.19 9.14 4.91
C ARG A 18 3.12 10.43 4.09
N GLY A 19 2.86 11.54 4.78
CA GLY A 19 2.87 12.87 4.17
C GLY A 19 1.64 13.14 3.32
N LEU A 20 0.54 12.43 3.59
CA LEU A 20 -0.74 12.70 2.97
C LEU A 20 -1.28 14.06 3.46
N GLY A 21 -1.93 14.81 2.57
CA GLY A 21 -2.60 16.07 2.87
C GLY A 21 -3.84 15.87 3.75
N ARG A 22 -4.41 16.95 4.29
CA ARG A 22 -5.64 16.87 5.10
C ARG A 22 -6.82 16.32 4.29
N ASP A 23 -6.91 16.73 3.03
CA ASP A 23 -7.96 16.31 2.09
C ASP A 23 -7.42 15.20 1.18
N THR A 24 -6.90 14.15 1.80
CA THR A 24 -6.46 12.98 1.04
C THR A 24 -7.62 12.04 0.79
N GLU A 25 -7.89 11.79 -0.48
CA GLU A 25 -8.81 10.76 -0.90
C GLU A 25 -8.04 9.61 -1.55
N LEU A 26 -8.42 8.39 -1.19
CA LEU A 26 -7.77 7.18 -1.64
C LEU A 26 -8.75 6.35 -2.47
N THR A 27 -8.52 6.30 -3.77
CA THR A 27 -9.40 5.65 -4.74
C THR A 27 -8.63 4.62 -5.56
N ASP A 28 -9.36 3.75 -6.28
CA ASP A 28 -8.78 2.73 -7.17
C ASP A 28 -7.64 1.91 -6.54
N GLN A 29 -7.90 1.43 -5.32
CA GLN A 29 -6.92 0.65 -4.56
C GLN A 29 -7.01 -0.82 -4.96
N SER A 30 -5.92 -1.37 -5.50
CA SER A 30 -5.82 -2.82 -5.77
C SER A 30 -5.85 -3.65 -4.48
N ILE A 31 -5.38 -3.08 -3.37
CA ILE A 31 -5.40 -3.68 -2.04
C ILE A 31 -5.90 -2.60 -1.11
N GLU A 32 -6.89 -2.92 -0.28
CA GLU A 32 -7.47 -1.97 0.66
C GLU A 32 -6.42 -1.51 1.68
N GLY A 33 -6.19 -0.19 1.73
CA GLY A 33 -5.33 0.44 2.71
C GLY A 33 -6.11 0.93 3.92
N GLU A 34 -5.54 0.74 5.11
CA GLU A 34 -6.08 1.27 6.35
C GLU A 34 -5.42 2.63 6.65
N MET A 35 -6.21 3.67 6.88
CA MET A 35 -5.67 4.94 7.40
C MET A 35 -5.21 4.73 8.84
N ARG A 36 -3.90 4.84 9.07
CA ARG A 36 -3.31 4.71 10.39
C ARG A 36 -3.42 6.00 11.20
N ASP A 37 -3.37 7.13 10.51
CA ASP A 37 -3.61 8.46 11.05
C ASP A 37 -4.06 9.40 9.91
N ALA A 38 -4.35 10.66 10.24
CA ALA A 38 -4.86 11.65 9.27
C ALA A 38 -3.90 11.96 8.10
N ARG A 39 -2.66 11.46 8.13
CA ARG A 39 -1.64 11.70 7.09
C ARG A 39 -0.90 10.44 6.66
N THR A 40 -1.36 9.27 7.10
CA THR A 40 -0.67 7.99 6.85
C THR A 40 -1.66 6.90 6.52
N VAL A 41 -1.44 6.26 5.36
CA VAL A 41 -2.12 5.02 4.99
C VAL A 41 -1.13 3.86 5.01
N VAL A 42 -1.65 2.69 5.38
CA VAL A 42 -0.91 1.44 5.48
C VAL A 42 -1.62 0.36 4.68
N TRP A 43 -0.89 -0.27 3.76
CA TRP A 43 -1.35 -1.44 3.02
C TRP A 43 -0.63 -2.69 3.49
N ARG A 44 -1.38 -3.77 3.68
CA ARG A 44 -0.84 -5.11 3.93
C ARG A 44 -0.83 -5.87 2.61
N VAL A 45 0.31 -5.89 1.93
CA VAL A 45 0.45 -6.50 0.60
C VAL A 45 0.86 -7.97 0.76
N PRO A 46 -0.01 -8.95 0.45
CA PRO A 46 0.39 -10.35 0.42
C PRO A 46 1.25 -10.57 -0.83
N VAL A 47 2.46 -11.11 -0.64
CA VAL A 47 3.38 -11.45 -1.73
C VAL A 47 3.69 -12.94 -1.68
N PRO A 48 3.40 -13.70 -2.75
CA PRO A 48 3.66 -15.14 -2.77
C PRO A 48 5.16 -15.44 -2.69
N ALA A 49 5.48 -16.68 -2.32
CA ALA A 49 6.85 -17.19 -2.33
C ALA A 49 7.48 -17.05 -3.72
N ASN A 50 8.70 -16.52 -3.79
CA ASN A 50 9.44 -16.25 -5.04
C ASN A 50 8.66 -15.42 -6.09
N GLY A 51 7.66 -14.65 -5.66
CA GLY A 51 6.79 -13.89 -6.55
C GLY A 51 6.79 -12.40 -6.26
N GLU A 52 5.88 -11.70 -6.93
CA GLU A 52 5.68 -10.27 -6.74
C GLU A 52 4.19 -9.92 -6.76
N THR A 53 3.87 -8.83 -6.08
CA THR A 53 2.52 -8.25 -6.03
C THR A 53 2.60 -6.78 -6.38
N LYS A 54 1.73 -6.36 -7.29
CA LYS A 54 1.61 -4.96 -7.70
C LYS A 54 0.55 -4.29 -6.84
N LEU A 55 0.97 -3.30 -6.05
CA LEU A 55 0.07 -2.42 -5.30
C LEU A 55 -0.16 -1.15 -6.13
N THR A 56 -1.38 -0.95 -6.61
CA THR A 56 -1.84 0.33 -7.17
C THR A 56 -2.83 0.97 -6.21
N ALA A 57 -2.74 2.29 -6.09
CA ALA A 57 -3.67 3.13 -5.36
C ALA A 57 -3.56 4.54 -5.96
N THR A 58 -4.69 5.19 -6.15
CA THR A 58 -4.75 6.59 -6.55
C THR A 58 -4.89 7.43 -5.29
N ILE A 59 -3.91 8.30 -5.05
CA ILE A 59 -3.88 9.22 -3.93
C ILE A 59 -4.14 10.61 -4.49
N THR A 60 -5.31 11.16 -4.21
CA THR A 60 -5.62 12.55 -4.53
C THR A 60 -5.40 13.37 -3.27
N THR A 61 -4.47 14.32 -3.32
CA THR A 61 -4.27 15.29 -2.24
C THR A 61 -4.87 16.62 -2.68
N GLY A 62 -5.95 17.04 -2.04
CA GLY A 62 -6.47 18.40 -2.20
C GLY A 62 -5.47 19.41 -1.63
N GLY A 63 -5.16 20.45 -2.42
CA GLY A 63 -4.26 21.55 -2.06
C GLY A 63 -5.02 22.80 -1.66
#